data_AF-A0A538NCF3-F1
#
_entry.id   AF-A0A538NCF3-F1
#
_cell.length_a   1.000
_cell.length_b   1.000
_cell.length_c   1.000
_cell.angle_alpha   90.00
_cell.angle_beta   90.00
_cell.angle_gamma   90.00
#
_symmetry.space_group_name_H-M   'P 1'
#
loop_
_entity.id
_entity.type
_entity.pdbx_description
1 polymer ?
#
loop_
_entity_poly.entity_id
_entity_poly.type
_entity_poly.pdbx_seq_one_letter_code
_entity_poly.pdbx_strand_id
1 'polypeptide(L)'
;MAVMPIEKDALAGPASIEILARVAARLGEPDRAIAALQKLLSIPYAGPLATGLPLTPALLRLDPMFDPLRNNPRFQQLAESPTAK
;
A
#
# COMPACT_ATOMS: atom_id res chain seq x y z
N MET A 1 18.26 -19.98 3.35
CA MET A 1 17.61 -18.69 3.69
C MET A 1 16.19 -19.00 4.14
N ALA A 2 15.79 -18.61 5.35
CA ALA A 2 14.45 -18.85 5.87
C ALA A 2 13.56 -17.65 5.53
N VAL A 3 12.43 -17.89 4.84
CA VAL A 3 11.39 -16.88 4.64
C VAL A 3 10.66 -16.72 5.97
N MET A 4 10.79 -15.56 6.59
CA MET A 4 10.03 -15.24 7.80
C MET A 4 8.56 -14.98 7.39
N PRO A 5 7.60 -15.63 8.05
CA PRO A 5 6.19 -15.30 7.86
C PRO A 5 5.98 -13.80 8.14
N ILE A 6 5.08 -13.15 7.39
CA ILE A 6 4.78 -11.71 7.53
C ILE A 6 4.35 -11.39 8.97
N GLU A 7 3.78 -12.36 9.68
CA GLU A 7 3.37 -12.26 11.08
C GLU A 7 4.56 -12.17 12.06
N LYS A 8 5.76 -12.61 11.65
CA LYS A 8 6.99 -12.58 12.46
C LYS A 8 7.98 -11.49 12.03
N ASP A 9 7.77 -10.85 10.89
CA ASP A 9 8.58 -9.74 10.42
C ASP A 9 7.67 -8.54 10.08
N ALA A 10 7.25 -7.84 11.13
CA ALA A 10 6.46 -6.62 11.03
C ALA A 10 7.20 -5.45 10.33
N LEU A 11 8.50 -5.60 10.06
CA LEU A 11 9.32 -4.56 9.44
C LEU A 11 9.48 -4.78 7.94
N ALA A 12 9.86 -5.98 7.48
CA ALA A 12 10.05 -6.28 6.05
C ALA A 12 8.84 -6.98 5.39
N GLY A 13 7.96 -7.60 6.17
CA GLY A 13 6.75 -8.25 5.67
C GLY A 13 5.78 -7.28 4.97
N PRO A 14 5.46 -6.12 5.57
CA PRO A 14 4.59 -5.11 4.94
C PRO A 14 5.22 -4.42 3.73
N ALA A 15 6.54 -4.30 3.67
CA ALA A 15 7.26 -3.78 2.50
C ALA A 15 6.96 -4.60 1.24
N SER A 16 6.86 -5.92 1.36
CA SER A 16 6.49 -6.82 0.26
C SER A 16 5.04 -6.61 -0.20
N ILE A 17 4.14 -6.27 0.73
CA ILE A 17 2.72 -5.98 0.44
C ILE A 17 2.61 -4.65 -0.32
N GLU A 18 3.40 -3.64 0.04
CA GLU A 18 3.44 -2.36 -0.71
C GLU A 18 3.94 -2.57 -2.14
N ILE A 19 5.01 -3.33 -2.33
CA ILE A 19 5.51 -3.66 -3.67
C ILE A 19 4.43 -4.37 -4.47
N LEU A 20 3.72 -5.33 -3.88
CA LEU A 20 2.59 -6.00 -4.52
C LEU A 20 1.49 -5.02 -4.91
N ALA A 21 1.09 -4.10 -4.01
CA ALA A 21 0.07 -3.10 -4.29
C ALA A 21 0.43 -2.24 -5.50
N ARG A 22 1.70 -1.81 -5.58
CA ARG A 22 2.23 -1.00 -6.69
C ARG A 22 2.25 -1.78 -8.01
N VAL A 23 2.71 -3.04 -7.99
CA VAL A 23 2.72 -3.90 -9.18
C VAL A 23 1.30 -4.20 -9.67
N ALA A 24 0.39 -4.57 -8.76
CA ALA A 24 -1.01 -4.83 -9.08
C ALA A 24 -1.71 -3.60 -9.66
N ALA A 25 -1.43 -2.39 -9.14
CA ALA A 25 -1.95 -1.15 -9.70
C ALA A 25 -1.53 -0.94 -11.16
N ARG A 26 -0.28 -1.29 -11.50
CA ARG A 26 0.27 -1.15 -12.85
C ARG A 26 -0.16 -2.23 -13.81
N LEU A 27 -0.45 -3.43 -13.32
CA LEU A 27 -0.98 -4.54 -14.13
C LEU A 27 -2.47 -4.42 -14.41
N GLY A 28 -3.15 -3.39 -13.89
CA GLY A 28 -4.60 -3.24 -14.05
C GLY A 28 -5.37 -4.27 -13.22
N GLU A 29 -4.83 -4.68 -12.07
CA GLU A 29 -5.48 -5.55 -11.09
C GLU A 29 -6.01 -4.71 -9.90
N PRO A 30 -7.07 -3.89 -10.09
CA PRO A 30 -7.48 -2.90 -9.10
C PRO A 30 -7.94 -3.53 -7.79
N ASP A 31 -8.69 -4.64 -7.82
CA ASP A 31 -9.16 -5.29 -6.59
C ASP A 31 -8.01 -5.79 -5.72
N ARG A 32 -6.98 -6.37 -6.34
CA ARG A 32 -5.81 -6.89 -5.65
C ARG A 32 -4.96 -5.75 -5.08
N ALA A 33 -4.79 -4.67 -5.84
CA ALA A 33 -4.08 -3.48 -5.38
C ALA A 33 -4.79 -2.83 -4.19
N ILE A 34 -6.10 -2.62 -4.28
CA ILE A 34 -6.92 -1.97 -3.24
C ILE A 34 -6.94 -2.81 -1.96
N ALA A 35 -7.06 -4.14 -2.05
CA ALA A 35 -7.00 -5.02 -0.88
C ALA A 35 -5.64 -4.92 -0.15
N ALA A 36 -4.54 -4.84 -0.90
CA ALA A 36 -3.21 -4.64 -0.33
C ALA A 36 -3.07 -3.25 0.32
N LEU A 37 -3.53 -2.19 -0.34
CA LEU A 37 -3.52 -0.82 0.20
C LEU A 37 -4.33 -0.68 1.48
N GLN A 38 -5.52 -1.28 1.55
CA GLN A 38 -6.36 -1.27 2.75
C GLN A 38 -5.66 -1.93 3.95
N LYS A 39 -4.98 -3.06 3.71
CA LYS A 39 -4.19 -3.73 4.75
C LYS A 39 -3.04 -2.86 5.23
N LEU A 40 -2.29 -2.24 4.31
CA LEU A 40 -1.16 -1.36 4.63
C LEU A 40 -1.56 -0.13 5.42
N LEU A 41 -2.70 0.49 5.09
CA LEU A 41 -3.22 1.64 5.83
C LEU A 41 -3.76 1.29 7.23
N SER A 42 -4.00 0.00 7.50
CA SER A 42 -4.52 -0.47 8.80
C SER A 42 -3.41 -0.87 9.78
N ILE A 43 -2.14 -0.89 9.36
CA ILE A 43 -1.01 -1.32 10.18
C ILE A 43 0.14 -0.31 10.15
N PRO A 44 0.86 -0.10 11.26
CA PRO A 44 2.13 0.61 11.21
C PRO A 44 3.17 -0.27 10.52
N TYR A 45 3.95 0.30 9.60
CA TYR A 45 5.07 -0.39 8.98
C TYR A 45 6.15 0.58 8.48
N ALA A 46 7.34 0.06 8.18
CA ALA A 46 8.39 0.81 7.49
C ALA A 46 8.22 0.62 5.98
N GLY A 47 8.03 1.71 5.25
CA GLY A 47 7.89 1.66 3.80
C GLY A 47 9.17 1.17 3.10
N PRO A 48 9.06 0.43 1.98
CA PRO A 48 10.21 0.00 1.20
C PRO A 48 10.88 1.14 0.42
N LEU A 49 10.21 2.29 0.30
CA LEU A 49 10.68 3.44 -0.47
C LEU A 49 11.18 4.57 0.45
N ALA A 50 11.31 5.78 -0.10
CA ALA A 50 12.01 6.91 0.50
C ALA A 50 11.88 7.00 2.03
N THR A 51 13.04 6.99 2.70
CA THR A 51 13.20 7.22 4.15
C THR A 51 12.48 6.23 5.08
N GLY A 52 11.98 5.09 4.58
CA GLY A 52 11.27 4.10 5.41
C GLY A 52 9.84 4.53 5.76
N LEU A 53 9.28 5.51 5.06
CA LEU A 53 7.97 6.06 5.38
C LEU A 53 6.84 5.14 4.86
N PRO A 54 5.85 4.79 5.69
CA PRO A 54 4.70 4.01 5.24
C PRO A 54 3.87 4.77 4.21
N LEU A 55 3.10 4.04 3.41
CA LEU A 55 2.04 4.61 2.58
C LEU A 55 1.05 5.35 3.47
N THR A 56 0.71 6.56 3.03
CA THR A 56 -0.33 7.37 3.63
C THR A 56 -1.41 7.67 2.59
N PRO A 57 -2.64 8.03 3.02
CA PRO A 57 -3.68 8.49 2.10
C PRO A 57 -3.23 9.69 1.24
N ALA A 58 -2.32 10.53 1.74
CA ALA A 58 -1.70 11.60 0.95
C ALA A 58 -0.80 11.05 -0.16
N LEU A 59 0.04 10.05 0.14
CA LEU A 59 0.88 9.40 -0.88
C LEU A 59 0.05 8.68 -1.95
N LEU A 60 -1.09 8.09 -1.59
CA LEU A 60 -2.00 7.51 -2.59
C LEU A 60 -2.51 8.54 -3.62
N ARG A 61 -2.67 9.80 -3.22
CA ARG A 61 -3.14 10.89 -4.11
C ARG A 61 -2.02 11.47 -4.96
N LEU A 62 -0.81 11.49 -4.42
CA LEU A 62 0.35 12.17 -5.03
C LEU A 62 1.19 11.24 -5.90
N ASP A 63 1.25 9.94 -5.60
CA ASP A 63 2.12 9.00 -6.28
C ASP A 63 1.51 8.53 -7.63
N PRO A 64 2.19 8.79 -8.77
CA PRO A 64 1.71 8.38 -10.10
C PRO A 64 1.54 6.88 -10.27
N MET A 65 2.16 6.05 -9.41
CA MET A 65 2.02 4.60 -9.46
C MET A 65 0.55 4.15 -9.32
N PHE A 66 -0.28 4.95 -8.66
CA PHE A 66 -1.69 4.66 -8.45
C PHE A 66 -2.63 5.38 -9.43
N ASP A 67 -2.09 6.07 -10.44
CA ASP A 67 -2.90 6.71 -11.49
C ASP A 67 -3.94 5.77 -12.13
N PRO A 68 -3.64 4.48 -12.42
CA PRO A 68 -4.63 3.54 -12.94
C PRO A 68 -5.83 3.29 -12.00
N LEU A 69 -5.67 3.53 -10.70
CA LEU A 69 -6.70 3.30 -9.68
C LEU A 69 -7.54 4.54 -9.37
N ARG A 70 -7.17 5.73 -9.87
CA ARG A 70 -7.81 7.01 -9.50
C ARG A 70 -9.31 7.08 -9.81
N ASN A 71 -9.76 6.33 -10.82
CA ASN A 71 -11.18 6.28 -11.21
C ASN A 71 -11.98 5.25 -10.39
N ASN A 72 -11.33 4.47 -9.52
CA ASN A 72 -12.01 3.46 -8.71
C ASN A 72 -12.57 4.09 -7.42
N PRO A 73 -13.89 3.98 -7.15
CA PRO A 73 -14.50 4.56 -5.96
C PRO A 73 -13.90 4.05 -4.64
N ARG A 74 -13.49 2.77 -4.58
CA ARG A 74 -12.87 2.19 -3.37
C ARG A 74 -11.48 2.79 -3.13
N PHE A 75 -10.74 3.09 -4.20
CA PHE A 75 -9.45 3.74 -4.08
C PHE A 75 -9.58 5.20 -3.60
N GLN A 76 -10.58 5.93 -4.10
CA GLN A 76 -10.87 7.30 -3.66
C GLN A 76 -11.17 7.34 -2.14
N GLN A 77 -11.96 6.40 -1.63
CA GLN A 77 -12.23 6.30 -0.18
C GLN A 77 -10.96 6.09 0.65
N LEU A 78 -10.04 5.24 0.19
CA LEU A 78 -8.75 5.02 0.87
C LEU A 78 -7.87 6.27 0.84
N ALA A 79 -7.90 7.03 -0.25
CA ALA A 79 -7.13 8.25 -0.46
C ALA A 79 -7.67 9.46 0.32
N GLU A 80 -8.99 9.51 0.55
CA GLU A 80 -9.69 10.58 1.28
C GLU A 80 -9.77 10.32 2.80
N SER A 81 -9.53 9.08 3.23
CA SER A 81 -9.56 8.73 4.65
C SER A 81 -8.55 9.60 5.43
N PRO A 82 -8.96 10.33 6.47
CA PRO A 82 -8.02 11.05 7.32
C PRO A 82 -7.11 10.01 7.97
N THR A 83 -5.79 10.27 7.90
CA THR A 83 -4.74 9.46 8.52
C THR A 83 -5.19 8.98 9.89
N ALA A 84 -5.29 7.66 10.07
CA ALA A 84 -5.45 7.07 11.39
C ALA A 84 -4.30 7.59 12.26
N LYS A 85 -4.68 8.21 13.37
CA LYS A 85 -3.84 8.98 14.27
C LYS A 85 -2.87 8.10 15.05
#